data_AF-A0AAQ3Q2Q6-F1
#
_entry.id   AF-A0AAQ3Q2Q6-F1
#
_cell.length_a   1.000
_cell.length_b   1.000
_cell.length_c   1.000
_cell.angle_alpha   90.00
_cell.angle_beta   90.00
_cell.angle_gamma   90.00
#
_symmetry.space_group_name_H-M   'P 1'
#
loop_
_entity.id
_entity.type
_entity.pdbx_description
1 polymer ?
#
loop_
_entity_poly.entity_id
_entity_poly.type
_entity_poly.pdbx_seq_one_letter_code
_entity_poly.pdbx_strand_id
1 'polypeptide(L)'
;MGWGNIYKRRLRVFTLALVIYLDYKAAQKRAKWVSKSKTNALWEKTHQRNAKRVLNMMVEMEGLWVKLGQYLSTRADVLPEAYISLLKQLQDSLPPRPLEEVCQTIEKELGKPMDDIFSRFVEAPLATASIAQVHRATLTDGKEVVVKVQHKGIKEVILEDLKNAKSIIDWIAWAEPQYDFNPMIDEWCKEAPKELDFNHEAENTRKVSMNLGVRSEHDGMKKENWVDVLIPEVFQSSEKVLILEYMDGIRLNDMDSLEAYGVDKQKLVEEITRAYAHQIYVDGFFNGDPHPGNFLVSKEPPHRPILLDFGLTKSISSSMKQALAKMFLACAEGDHVGLLASFNEMGLKLRVDMPEQAMNIATVFFRTSTSASEALENIKSLSEQREKNMKALQEKMKMNKKEIQHFNPIDAFPGDAVIFTRVVNLLRGLFGLFLGGLDFIL
;
A
#
# COMPACT_ATOMS: atom_id res chain seq x y z
N MET A 1 16.62 7.22 -23.95
CA MET A 1 15.26 7.74 -24.23
C MET A 1 14.35 7.21 -23.11
N GLY A 2 14.16 7.91 -22.01
CA GLY A 2 13.57 7.29 -20.80
C GLY A 2 12.08 7.57 -20.58
N TRP A 3 11.70 8.86 -20.57
CA TRP A 3 10.44 9.28 -19.94
C TRP A 3 9.55 10.17 -20.80
N GLY A 4 10.00 10.50 -22.01
CA GLY A 4 9.34 11.50 -22.86
C GLY A 4 9.53 12.94 -22.37
N ASN A 5 9.08 13.91 -23.17
CA ASN A 5 9.15 15.32 -22.81
C ASN A 5 8.06 15.66 -21.77
N ILE A 6 8.42 16.31 -20.65
CA ILE A 6 7.51 16.71 -19.56
C ILE A 6 6.26 17.45 -20.09
N TYR A 7 6.41 18.34 -21.08
CA TYR A 7 5.29 19.06 -21.69
C TYR A 7 4.34 18.12 -22.44
N LYS A 8 4.88 17.12 -23.15
CA LYS A 8 4.05 16.12 -23.84
C LYS A 8 3.30 15.25 -22.83
N ARG A 9 3.97 14.84 -21.74
CA ARG A 9 3.34 14.10 -20.63
C ARG A 9 2.19 14.88 -20.02
N ARG A 10 2.43 16.15 -19.65
CA ARG A 10 1.40 17.05 -19.13
C ARG A 10 0.22 17.15 -20.10
N LEU A 11 0.48 17.48 -21.37
CA LEU A 11 -0.57 17.61 -22.38
C LEU A 11 -1.39 16.31 -22.51
N ARG A 12 -0.73 15.16 -22.52
CA ARG A 12 -1.35 13.84 -22.62
C ARG A 12 -2.29 13.58 -21.45
N VAL A 13 -1.82 13.80 -20.23
CA VAL A 13 -2.54 13.59 -18.97
C VAL A 13 -3.77 14.49 -18.87
N PHE A 14 -3.62 15.80 -19.12
CA PHE A 14 -4.74 16.75 -19.07
C PHE A 14 -5.76 16.51 -20.19
N THR A 15 -5.30 16.18 -21.41
CA THR A 15 -6.20 15.84 -22.52
C THR A 15 -7.03 14.61 -22.17
N LEU A 16 -6.41 13.57 -21.61
CA LEU A 16 -7.14 12.37 -21.21
C LEU A 16 -8.13 12.67 -20.08
N ALA A 17 -7.74 13.45 -19.07
CA ALA A 17 -8.64 13.86 -17.98
C ALA A 17 -9.89 14.58 -18.52
N LEU A 18 -9.70 15.51 -19.45
CA LEU A 18 -10.81 16.22 -20.10
C LEU A 18 -11.70 15.26 -20.91
N VAL A 19 -11.12 14.34 -21.67
CA VAL A 19 -11.88 13.34 -22.46
C VAL A 19 -12.71 12.44 -21.55
N ILE A 20 -12.16 11.97 -20.43
CA ILE A 20 -12.87 11.14 -19.45
C ILE A 20 -14.01 11.94 -18.82
N TYR A 21 -13.74 13.18 -18.38
CA TYR A 21 -14.74 14.05 -17.79
C TYR A 21 -15.93 14.30 -18.74
N LEU A 22 -15.64 14.68 -19.99
CA LEU A 22 -16.68 14.91 -20.99
C LEU A 22 -17.48 13.64 -21.31
N ASP A 23 -16.82 12.47 -21.33
CA ASP A 23 -17.49 11.19 -21.58
C ASP A 23 -18.46 10.83 -20.44
N TYR A 24 -18.06 11.05 -19.18
CA TYR A 24 -18.94 10.87 -18.04
C TYR A 24 -20.10 11.88 -18.01
N LYS A 25 -19.86 13.14 -18.37
CA LYS A 25 -20.94 14.14 -18.52
C LYS A 25 -21.92 13.78 -19.62
N ALA A 26 -21.43 13.26 -20.74
CA ALA A 26 -22.29 12.77 -21.81
C ALA A 26 -23.12 11.56 -21.36
N ALA A 27 -22.51 10.60 -20.66
CA ALA A 27 -23.22 9.45 -20.07
C ALA A 27 -24.28 9.89 -19.05
N GLN A 28 -23.95 10.83 -18.16
CA GLN A 28 -24.88 11.39 -17.18
C GLN A 28 -26.08 12.07 -17.84
N LYS A 29 -25.87 12.81 -18.93
CA LYS A 29 -26.96 13.44 -19.70
C LYS A 29 -27.84 12.38 -20.37
N ARG A 30 -27.24 11.35 -20.98
CA ARG A 30 -27.97 10.25 -21.66
C ARG A 30 -28.77 9.40 -20.68
N ALA A 31 -28.24 9.15 -19.48
CA ALA A 31 -28.91 8.38 -18.44
C ALA A 31 -30.29 8.95 -18.03
N LYS A 32 -30.52 10.26 -18.23
CA LYS A 32 -31.81 10.91 -17.95
C LYS A 32 -32.95 10.48 -18.89
N TRP A 33 -32.63 9.94 -20.07
CA TRP A 33 -33.58 9.64 -21.14
C TRP A 33 -33.76 8.14 -21.39
N VAL A 34 -33.18 7.31 -20.53
CA VAL A 34 -33.03 5.86 -20.75
C VAL A 34 -33.63 5.10 -19.56
N SER A 35 -34.21 3.92 -19.82
CA SER A 35 -34.78 3.09 -18.77
C SER A 35 -33.73 2.61 -17.76
N LYS A 36 -34.14 2.38 -16.51
CA LYS A 36 -33.23 2.04 -15.39
C LYS A 36 -32.29 0.85 -15.69
N SER A 37 -32.79 -0.20 -16.36
CA SER A 37 -31.98 -1.35 -16.80
C SER A 37 -30.90 -0.97 -17.83
N LYS A 38 -31.24 -0.11 -18.80
CA LYS A 38 -30.30 0.38 -19.81
C LYS A 38 -29.32 1.42 -19.26
N THR A 39 -29.67 2.10 -18.17
CA THR A 39 -28.80 3.06 -17.47
C THR A 39 -27.62 2.36 -16.80
N ASN A 40 -27.82 1.23 -16.12
CA ASN A 40 -26.72 0.47 -15.53
C ASN A 40 -25.74 -0.03 -16.60
N ALA A 41 -26.25 -0.56 -17.70
CA ALA A 41 -25.42 -0.99 -18.83
C ALA A 41 -24.65 0.17 -19.49
N LEU A 42 -25.23 1.37 -19.52
CA LEU A 42 -24.56 2.58 -20.02
C LEU A 42 -23.39 2.99 -19.11
N TRP A 43 -23.58 2.97 -17.79
CA TRP A 43 -22.52 3.27 -16.84
C TRP A 43 -21.38 2.26 -16.93
N GLU A 44 -21.70 0.97 -16.95
CA GLU A 44 -20.69 -0.09 -17.05
C GLU A 44 -19.85 0.03 -18.31
N LYS A 45 -20.48 0.26 -19.48
CA LYS A 45 -19.75 0.52 -20.73
C LYS A 45 -18.87 1.76 -20.66
N THR A 46 -19.33 2.80 -19.97
CA THR A 46 -18.57 4.04 -19.79
C THR A 46 -17.36 3.81 -18.89
N HIS A 47 -17.53 3.08 -17.78
CA HIS A 47 -16.45 2.68 -16.88
C HIS A 47 -15.40 1.84 -17.61
N GLN A 48 -15.81 0.78 -18.31
CA GLN A 48 -14.90 -0.09 -19.05
C GLN A 48 -14.09 0.68 -20.11
N ARG A 49 -14.73 1.55 -20.88
CA ARG A 49 -14.04 2.34 -21.90
C ARG A 49 -13.01 3.29 -21.28
N ASN A 50 -13.38 4.01 -20.23
CA ASN A 50 -12.47 4.97 -19.61
C ASN A 50 -11.37 4.28 -18.79
N ALA A 51 -11.66 3.15 -18.15
CA ALA A 51 -10.66 2.31 -17.50
C ALA A 51 -9.56 1.85 -18.47
N LYS A 52 -9.92 1.42 -19.70
CA LYS A 52 -8.94 1.10 -20.75
C LYS A 52 -8.08 2.30 -21.14
N ARG A 53 -8.68 3.48 -21.26
CA ARG A 53 -7.93 4.71 -21.58
C ARG A 53 -6.94 5.07 -20.47
N VAL A 54 -7.36 4.93 -19.21
CA VAL A 54 -6.50 5.18 -18.03
C VAL A 54 -5.37 4.17 -17.98
N LEU A 55 -5.65 2.87 -18.12
CA LEU A 55 -4.62 1.83 -18.14
C LEU A 55 -3.57 2.10 -19.21
N ASN A 56 -3.99 2.36 -20.45
CA ASN A 56 -3.06 2.63 -21.54
C ASN A 56 -2.18 3.85 -21.25
N MET A 57 -2.74 4.91 -20.66
CA MET A 57 -1.96 6.09 -20.28
C MET A 57 -0.99 5.80 -19.14
N MET A 58 -1.41 5.03 -18.12
CA MET A 58 -0.53 4.64 -17.02
C MET A 58 0.67 3.82 -17.51
N VAL A 59 0.45 2.85 -18.40
CA VAL A 59 1.53 2.08 -19.05
C VAL A 59 2.43 2.96 -19.89
N GLU A 60 1.86 3.85 -20.71
CA GLU A 60 2.60 4.78 -21.58
C GLU A 60 3.46 5.76 -20.77
N MET A 61 2.95 6.23 -19.64
CA MET A 61 3.61 7.24 -18.82
C MET A 61 4.61 6.64 -17.84
N GLU A 62 4.44 5.40 -17.39
CA GLU A 62 5.30 4.76 -16.38
C GLU A 62 5.39 5.59 -15.07
N GLY A 63 6.34 5.25 -14.18
CA GLY A 63 6.67 6.02 -12.98
C GLY A 63 5.49 6.18 -12.03
N LEU A 64 5.14 7.44 -11.70
CA LEU A 64 4.06 7.75 -10.76
C LEU A 64 2.72 7.12 -11.18
N TRP A 65 2.40 7.12 -12.46
CA TRP A 65 1.09 6.69 -12.95
C TRP A 65 0.87 5.19 -12.79
N VAL A 66 1.93 4.39 -12.97
CA VAL A 66 1.89 2.95 -12.67
C VAL A 66 1.70 2.74 -11.16
N LYS A 67 2.46 3.45 -10.33
CA LYS A 67 2.35 3.36 -8.87
C LYS A 67 0.95 3.75 -8.36
N LEU A 68 0.37 4.83 -8.91
CA LEU A 68 -1.01 5.22 -8.65
C LEU A 68 -2.00 4.16 -9.11
N GLY A 69 -1.80 3.57 -10.29
CA GLY A 69 -2.64 2.48 -10.80
C GLY A 69 -2.60 1.23 -9.92
N GLN A 70 -1.41 0.84 -9.45
CA GLN A 70 -1.22 -0.25 -8.50
C GLN A 70 -1.98 0.00 -7.20
N TYR A 71 -1.83 1.19 -6.61
CA TYR A 71 -2.57 1.58 -5.42
C TYR A 71 -4.08 1.60 -5.64
N LEU A 72 -4.55 2.20 -6.73
CA LEU A 72 -5.97 2.32 -7.04
C LEU A 72 -6.62 0.95 -7.34
N SER A 73 -5.85 -0.01 -7.86
CA SER A 73 -6.33 -1.37 -8.13
C SER A 73 -6.73 -2.14 -6.87
N THR A 74 -6.30 -1.71 -5.67
CA THR A 74 -6.67 -2.32 -4.39
C THR A 74 -7.82 -1.59 -3.69
N ARG A 75 -8.29 -0.46 -4.24
CA ARG A 75 -9.28 0.44 -3.63
C ARG A 75 -10.68 0.25 -4.20
N ALA A 76 -11.31 -0.88 -3.84
CA ALA A 76 -12.69 -1.19 -4.24
C ALA A 76 -13.75 -0.23 -3.68
N ASP A 77 -13.38 0.54 -2.66
CA ASP A 77 -14.17 1.62 -2.08
C ASP A 77 -14.14 2.91 -2.91
N VAL A 78 -13.12 3.11 -3.76
CA VAL A 78 -12.91 4.35 -4.53
C VAL A 78 -13.29 4.19 -5.99
N LEU A 79 -12.95 3.06 -6.62
CA LEU A 79 -13.12 2.87 -8.05
C LEU A 79 -14.17 1.80 -8.41
N PRO A 80 -14.87 1.95 -9.56
CA PRO A 80 -15.71 0.88 -10.10
C PRO A 80 -14.91 -0.38 -10.47
N GLU A 81 -15.57 -1.53 -10.44
CA GLU A 81 -14.98 -2.85 -10.74
C GLU A 81 -14.24 -2.91 -12.08
N ALA A 82 -14.75 -2.23 -13.11
CA ALA A 82 -14.12 -2.15 -14.42
C ALA A 82 -12.72 -1.51 -14.38
N TYR A 83 -12.48 -0.56 -13.47
CA TYR A 83 -11.14 0.01 -13.29
C TYR A 83 -10.25 -0.94 -12.52
N ILE A 84 -10.74 -1.50 -11.41
CA ILE A 84 -9.98 -2.42 -10.56
C ILE A 84 -9.46 -3.60 -11.37
N SER A 85 -10.36 -4.27 -12.10
CA SER A 85 -10.02 -5.45 -12.91
C SER A 85 -8.95 -5.15 -13.95
N LEU A 86 -9.01 -3.99 -14.62
CA LEU A 86 -8.02 -3.60 -15.62
C LEU A 86 -6.70 -3.13 -15.01
N LEU A 87 -6.74 -2.34 -13.94
CA LEU A 87 -5.53 -1.79 -13.29
C LEU A 87 -4.73 -2.85 -12.54
N LYS A 88 -5.33 -4.00 -12.17
CA LYS A 88 -4.60 -5.15 -11.62
C LYS A 88 -3.45 -5.62 -12.53
N GLN A 89 -3.54 -5.42 -13.84
CA GLN A 89 -2.46 -5.73 -14.80
C GLN A 89 -1.18 -4.91 -14.55
N LEU A 90 -1.26 -3.78 -13.84
CA LEU A 90 -0.09 -2.96 -13.49
C LEU A 90 0.72 -3.54 -12.32
N GLN A 91 0.26 -4.62 -11.70
CA GLN A 91 0.98 -5.31 -10.62
C GLN A 91 2.11 -6.20 -11.14
N ASP A 92 2.15 -6.48 -12.45
CA ASP A 92 3.20 -7.28 -13.07
C ASP A 92 4.54 -6.52 -13.13
N SER A 93 5.64 -7.27 -13.22
CA SER A 93 6.99 -6.69 -13.28
C SER A 93 7.17 -5.82 -14.52
N LEU A 94 7.72 -4.62 -14.31
CA LEU A 94 8.03 -3.69 -15.39
C LEU A 94 9.26 -4.15 -16.18
N PRO A 95 9.37 -3.81 -17.47
CA PRO A 95 10.57 -4.10 -18.24
C PRO A 95 11.78 -3.36 -17.65
N PRO A 96 12.96 -4.00 -17.60
CA PRO A 96 14.15 -3.39 -17.03
C PRO A 96 14.73 -2.28 -17.93
N ARG A 97 15.40 -1.31 -17.31
CA ARG A 97 16.18 -0.31 -18.06
C ARG A 97 17.51 -0.90 -18.54
N PRO A 98 18.10 -0.33 -19.62
CA PRO A 98 19.40 -0.77 -20.11
C PRO A 98 20.46 -0.71 -19.00
N LEU A 99 21.32 -1.74 -18.94
CA LEU A 99 22.39 -1.85 -17.95
C LEU A 99 23.31 -0.63 -17.93
N GLU A 100 23.57 -0.03 -19.10
CA GLU A 100 24.39 1.17 -19.21
C GLU A 100 23.83 2.35 -18.37
N GLU A 101 22.51 2.53 -18.33
CA GLU A 101 21.88 3.58 -17.53
C GLU A 101 22.01 3.29 -16.02
N VAL A 102 21.99 2.01 -15.65
CA VAL A 102 22.18 1.54 -14.26
C VAL A 102 23.60 1.81 -13.80
N CYS A 103 24.60 1.34 -14.55
CA CYS A 103 26.01 1.53 -14.22
C CYS A 103 26.36 3.02 -14.12
N GLN A 104 25.93 3.84 -15.08
CA GLN A 104 26.13 5.29 -15.02
C GLN A 104 25.53 5.94 -13.76
N THR A 105 24.36 5.45 -13.31
CA THR A 105 23.71 5.97 -12.10
C THR A 105 24.50 5.57 -10.86
N ILE A 106 24.96 4.32 -10.79
CA ILE A 106 25.80 3.83 -9.70
C ILE A 106 27.11 4.62 -9.60
N GLU A 107 27.86 4.72 -10.70
CA GLU A 107 29.16 5.39 -10.73
C GLU A 107 29.04 6.88 -10.35
N LYS A 108 27.99 7.54 -10.83
CA LYS A 108 27.72 8.95 -10.50
C LYS A 108 27.43 9.15 -9.02
N GLU A 109 26.64 8.28 -8.42
CA GLU A 109 26.20 8.41 -7.03
C GLU A 109 27.25 7.97 -6.03
N LEU A 110 28.04 6.94 -6.36
CA LEU A 110 29.06 6.39 -5.47
C LEU A 110 30.46 6.97 -5.74
N GLY A 111 30.64 7.72 -6.84
CA GLY A 111 31.88 8.42 -7.18
C GLY A 111 33.05 7.51 -7.54
N LYS A 112 32.79 6.25 -7.89
CA LYS A 112 33.79 5.22 -8.21
C LYS A 112 33.35 4.41 -9.44
N PRO A 113 34.29 3.92 -10.25
CA PRO A 113 34.00 2.96 -11.32
C PRO A 113 33.37 1.68 -10.78
N MET A 114 32.56 1.00 -11.60
CA MET A 114 31.92 -0.27 -11.22
C MET A 114 32.92 -1.31 -10.69
N ASP A 115 34.08 -1.45 -11.35
CA ASP A 115 35.11 -2.45 -11.04
C ASP A 115 35.80 -2.21 -9.68
N ASP A 116 35.79 -0.97 -9.17
CA ASP A 116 36.33 -0.63 -7.85
C ASP A 116 35.35 -0.99 -6.72
N ILE A 117 34.07 -1.10 -7.05
CA ILE A 117 32.98 -1.33 -6.09
C ILE A 117 32.62 -2.82 -6.05
N PHE A 118 32.50 -3.46 -7.22
CA PHE A 118 32.01 -4.82 -7.36
C PHE A 118 33.06 -5.72 -8.02
N SER A 119 33.32 -6.88 -7.40
CA SER A 119 34.07 -7.97 -8.02
C SER A 119 33.22 -8.72 -9.05
N ARG A 120 31.89 -8.66 -8.92
CA ARG A 120 30.93 -9.23 -9.87
C ARG A 120 29.63 -8.42 -9.82
N PHE A 121 29.07 -8.09 -10.99
CA PHE A 121 27.74 -7.47 -11.09
C PHE A 121 26.88 -8.29 -12.05
N VAL A 122 25.69 -8.72 -11.62
CA VAL A 122 24.78 -9.52 -12.46
C VAL A 122 23.96 -8.59 -13.34
N GLU A 123 24.15 -8.71 -14.65
CA GLU A 123 23.48 -7.87 -15.65
C GLU A 123 21.96 -7.99 -15.62
N ALA A 124 21.45 -9.22 -15.45
CA ALA A 124 20.03 -9.47 -15.33
C ALA A 124 19.51 -9.00 -13.95
N PRO A 125 18.50 -8.12 -13.88
CA PRO A 125 17.97 -7.66 -12.62
C PRO A 125 17.20 -8.79 -11.91
N LEU A 126 17.30 -8.83 -10.58
CA LEU A 126 16.47 -9.69 -9.72
C LEU A 126 15.01 -9.25 -9.71
N ALA A 127 14.79 -7.94 -9.77
CA ALA A 127 13.47 -7.33 -9.76
C ALA A 127 13.49 -5.96 -10.43
N THR A 128 12.34 -5.55 -10.98
CA THR A 128 12.13 -4.21 -11.53
C THR A 128 10.83 -3.64 -10.97
N ALA A 129 10.92 -2.44 -10.42
CA ALA A 129 9.83 -1.69 -9.82
C ALA A 129 9.60 -0.36 -10.55
N SER A 130 8.58 0.38 -10.12
CA SER A 130 8.16 1.65 -10.75
C SER A 130 9.22 2.74 -10.73
N ILE A 131 10.06 2.81 -9.69
CA ILE A 131 11.07 3.85 -9.53
C ILE A 131 12.52 3.36 -9.64
N ALA A 132 12.73 2.05 -9.58
CA ALA A 132 14.05 1.46 -9.47
C ALA A 132 14.09 0.01 -9.99
N GLN A 133 15.30 -0.50 -10.17
CA GLN A 133 15.56 -1.92 -10.40
C GLN A 133 16.62 -2.44 -9.43
N VAL A 134 16.58 -3.74 -9.15
CA VAL A 134 17.43 -4.40 -8.16
C VAL A 134 18.31 -5.41 -8.87
N HIS A 135 19.62 -5.32 -8.66
CA HIS A 135 20.62 -6.24 -9.20
C HIS A 135 21.30 -7.02 -8.10
N ARG A 136 21.73 -8.25 -8.39
CA ARG A 136 22.66 -8.98 -7.53
C ARG A 136 24.08 -8.58 -7.86
N ALA A 137 24.92 -8.42 -6.85
CA ALA A 137 26.35 -8.18 -7.04
C ALA A 137 27.16 -8.79 -5.90
N THR A 138 28.48 -8.84 -6.10
CA THR A 138 29.47 -9.20 -5.10
C THR A 138 30.39 -7.99 -4.94
N LEU A 139 30.54 -7.48 -3.72
CA LEU A 139 31.48 -6.40 -3.41
C LEU A 139 32.93 -6.86 -3.60
N THR A 140 33.87 -5.93 -3.69
CA THR A 140 35.31 -6.24 -3.79
C THR A 140 35.87 -6.94 -2.54
N ASP A 141 35.21 -6.83 -1.40
CA ASP A 141 35.53 -7.57 -0.17
C ASP A 141 34.88 -8.97 -0.10
N GLY A 142 34.19 -9.40 -1.16
CA GLY A 142 33.60 -10.73 -1.30
C GLY A 142 32.17 -10.87 -0.76
N LYS A 143 31.57 -9.82 -0.20
CA LYS A 143 30.19 -9.88 0.33
C LYS A 143 29.16 -9.88 -0.80
N GLU A 144 28.18 -10.76 -0.70
CA GLU A 144 27.04 -10.81 -1.61
C GLU A 144 26.01 -9.74 -1.25
N VAL A 145 25.60 -8.94 -2.24
CA VAL A 145 24.71 -7.78 -2.05
C VAL A 145 23.62 -7.71 -3.11
N VAL A 146 22.55 -7.00 -2.76
CA VAL A 146 21.60 -6.43 -3.72
C VAL A 146 21.85 -4.94 -3.88
N VAL A 147 21.79 -4.46 -5.12
CA VAL A 147 21.98 -3.07 -5.49
C VAL A 147 20.68 -2.56 -6.08
N LYS A 148 19.94 -1.78 -5.30
CA LYS A 148 18.71 -1.08 -5.74
C LYS A 148 19.12 0.26 -6.34
N VAL A 149 18.78 0.48 -7.60
CA VAL A 149 19.19 1.66 -8.38
C VAL A 149 17.96 2.33 -8.93
N GLN A 150 17.77 3.62 -8.62
CA GLN A 150 16.69 4.39 -9.22
C GLN A 150 16.88 4.55 -10.72
N HIS A 151 15.77 4.53 -11.45
CA HIS A 151 15.80 4.77 -12.88
C HIS A 151 16.25 6.21 -13.16
N LYS A 152 17.16 6.39 -14.13
CA LYS A 152 17.74 7.70 -14.47
C LYS A 152 16.66 8.73 -14.80
N GLY A 153 16.60 9.83 -14.04
CA GLY A 153 15.66 10.93 -14.26
C GLY A 153 14.22 10.71 -13.77
N ILE A 154 13.98 9.63 -13.00
CA ILE A 154 12.63 9.33 -12.47
C ILE A 154 12.14 10.40 -11.49
N LYS A 155 13.03 10.96 -10.66
CA LYS A 155 12.68 11.91 -9.62
C LYS A 155 11.97 13.13 -10.20
N GLU A 156 12.56 13.74 -11.23
CA GLU A 156 12.00 14.93 -11.88
C GLU A 156 10.64 14.63 -12.53
N VAL A 157 10.50 13.44 -13.12
CA VAL A 157 9.26 12.99 -13.76
C VAL A 157 8.15 12.81 -12.74
N ILE A 158 8.42 12.12 -11.63
CA ILE A 158 7.43 11.88 -10.57
C ILE A 158 6.98 13.19 -9.93
N LEU A 159 7.90 14.10 -9.64
CA LEU A 159 7.55 15.39 -9.04
C LEU A 159 6.67 16.24 -9.97
N GLU A 160 6.92 16.25 -11.27
CA GLU A 160 6.05 16.95 -12.22
C GLU A 160 4.70 16.25 -12.40
N ASP A 161 4.68 14.92 -12.42
CA ASP A 161 3.42 14.17 -12.52
C ASP A 161 2.56 14.31 -11.26
N LEU A 162 3.15 14.43 -10.07
CA LEU A 162 2.43 14.73 -8.83
C LEU A 162 1.73 16.09 -8.93
N LYS A 163 2.43 17.12 -9.43
CA LYS A 163 1.84 18.44 -9.69
C LYS A 163 0.68 18.37 -10.68
N ASN A 164 0.82 17.57 -11.74
CA ASN A 164 -0.23 17.36 -12.74
C ASN A 164 -1.45 16.66 -12.13
N ALA A 165 -1.23 15.61 -11.33
CA ALA A 165 -2.29 14.89 -10.64
C ALA A 165 -3.04 15.79 -9.65
N LYS A 166 -2.31 16.56 -8.83
CA LYS A 166 -2.89 17.55 -7.91
C LYS A 166 -3.74 18.58 -8.65
N SER A 167 -3.21 19.15 -9.74
CA SER A 167 -3.93 20.14 -10.55
C SER A 167 -5.23 19.58 -11.16
N ILE A 168 -5.23 18.31 -11.59
CA ILE A 168 -6.44 17.64 -12.08
C ILE A 168 -7.46 17.46 -10.97
N ILE A 169 -7.00 17.06 -9.78
CA ILE A 169 -7.88 16.84 -8.63
C ILE A 169 -8.48 18.16 -8.13
N ASP A 170 -7.69 19.24 -8.06
CA ASP A 170 -8.18 20.57 -7.73
C ASP A 170 -9.25 21.05 -8.73
N TRP A 171 -9.01 20.82 -10.02
CA TRP A 171 -9.99 21.15 -11.07
C TRP A 171 -11.27 20.32 -10.96
N ILE A 172 -11.17 19.01 -10.68
CA ILE A 172 -12.33 18.14 -10.47
C ILE A 172 -13.09 18.56 -9.22
N ALA A 173 -12.42 18.87 -8.10
CA ALA A 173 -13.07 19.34 -6.88
C ALA A 173 -13.81 20.67 -7.10
N TRP A 174 -13.26 21.56 -7.94
CA TRP A 174 -13.95 22.79 -8.34
C TRP A 174 -15.18 22.52 -9.24
N ALA A 175 -15.05 21.63 -10.23
CA ALA A 175 -16.12 21.33 -11.18
C ALA A 175 -17.23 20.44 -10.58
N GLU A 176 -16.86 19.50 -9.72
CA GLU A 176 -17.69 18.50 -9.05
C GLU A 176 -17.35 18.44 -7.55
N PRO A 177 -17.82 19.39 -6.73
CA PRO A 177 -17.49 19.46 -5.31
C PRO A 177 -17.80 18.19 -4.49
N GLN A 178 -18.71 17.35 -4.98
CA GLN A 178 -19.02 16.05 -4.36
C GLN A 178 -17.92 15.00 -4.51
N TYR A 179 -16.91 15.24 -5.36
CA TYR A 179 -15.79 14.33 -5.63
C TYR A 179 -14.46 14.99 -5.24
N ASP A 180 -14.37 15.44 -4.00
CA ASP A 180 -13.15 16.03 -3.46
C ASP A 180 -12.15 14.94 -3.03
N PHE A 181 -11.16 14.69 -3.89
CA PHE A 181 -10.07 13.76 -3.62
C PHE A 181 -8.80 14.44 -3.08
N ASN A 182 -8.88 15.72 -2.69
CA ASN A 182 -7.72 16.47 -2.19
C ASN A 182 -7.01 15.80 -1.01
N PRO A 183 -7.71 15.30 0.03
CA PRO A 183 -7.04 14.65 1.15
C PRO A 183 -6.17 13.46 0.73
N MET A 184 -6.59 12.72 -0.31
CA MET A 184 -5.84 11.57 -0.82
C MET A 184 -4.57 12.01 -1.56
N ILE A 185 -4.67 12.98 -2.47
CA ILE A 185 -3.51 13.42 -3.25
C ILE A 185 -2.51 14.22 -2.41
N ASP A 186 -2.97 14.92 -1.37
CA ASP A 186 -2.09 15.66 -0.47
C ASP A 186 -1.16 14.72 0.31
N GLU A 187 -1.68 13.58 0.79
CA GLU A 187 -0.84 12.54 1.41
C GLU A 187 0.15 11.95 0.38
N TRP A 188 -0.27 11.72 -0.86
CA TRP A 188 0.63 11.27 -1.92
C TRP A 188 1.74 12.27 -2.22
N CYS A 189 1.42 13.56 -2.32
CA CYS A 189 2.39 14.64 -2.50
C CYS A 189 3.39 14.73 -1.35
N LYS A 190 3.01 14.28 -0.14
CA LYS A 190 3.88 14.23 1.04
C LYS A 190 4.75 12.98 1.10
N GLU A 191 4.22 11.82 0.71
CA GLU A 191 4.91 10.53 0.88
C GLU A 191 5.72 10.11 -0.34
N ALA A 192 5.22 10.30 -1.57
CA ALA A 192 5.92 9.87 -2.78
C ALA A 192 7.33 10.48 -2.95
N PRO A 193 7.60 11.75 -2.58
CA PRO A 193 8.95 12.29 -2.62
C PRO A 193 9.94 11.60 -1.68
N LYS A 194 9.48 11.01 -0.58
CA LYS A 194 10.36 10.32 0.39
C LYS A 194 10.92 9.03 -0.19
N GLU A 195 10.14 8.34 -1.03
CA GLU A 195 10.61 7.13 -1.71
C GLU A 195 11.67 7.41 -2.78
N LEU A 196 11.81 8.67 -3.21
CA LEU A 196 12.82 9.12 -4.17
C LEU A 196 14.17 9.42 -3.52
N ASP A 197 14.32 9.22 -2.21
CA ASP A 197 15.59 9.29 -1.50
C ASP A 197 15.82 8.01 -0.69
N PHE A 198 16.69 7.14 -1.20
CA PHE A 198 16.99 5.86 -0.57
C PHE A 198 17.75 5.98 0.76
N ASN A 199 18.23 7.16 1.14
CA ASN A 199 18.76 7.35 2.49
C ASN A 199 17.66 7.20 3.55
N HIS A 200 16.41 7.55 3.24
CA HIS A 200 15.29 7.33 4.16
C HIS A 200 15.05 5.83 4.37
N GLU A 201 14.98 5.05 3.30
CA GLU A 201 14.83 3.58 3.37
C GLU A 201 15.99 2.94 4.15
N ALA A 202 17.23 3.33 3.86
CA ALA A 202 18.41 2.88 4.58
C ALA A 202 18.31 3.12 6.10
N GLU A 203 17.94 4.33 6.50
CA GLU A 203 17.82 4.69 7.91
C GLU A 203 16.68 3.94 8.61
N ASN A 204 15.55 3.80 7.91
CA ASN A 204 14.41 3.02 8.41
C ASN A 204 14.80 1.56 8.63
N THR A 205 15.51 0.94 7.68
CA THR A 205 16.00 -0.45 7.78
C THR A 205 16.92 -0.61 8.99
N ARG A 206 17.89 0.29 9.18
CA ARG A 206 18.79 0.26 10.35
C ARG A 206 18.02 0.38 11.66
N LYS A 207 17.08 1.32 11.73
CA LYS A 207 16.26 1.56 12.93
C LYS A 207 15.39 0.36 13.28
N VAL A 208 14.71 -0.25 12.30
CA VAL A 208 13.90 -1.45 12.56
C VAL A 208 14.77 -2.64 12.95
N SER A 209 15.91 -2.85 12.28
CA SER A 209 16.89 -3.89 12.64
C SER A 209 17.37 -3.77 14.09
N MET A 210 17.68 -2.54 14.53
CA MET A 210 18.08 -2.25 15.90
C MET A 210 16.93 -2.46 16.90
N ASN A 211 15.73 -1.98 16.59
CA ASN A 211 14.56 -2.09 17.47
C ASN A 211 14.15 -3.55 17.72
N LEU A 212 14.14 -4.37 16.67
CA LEU A 212 13.81 -5.80 16.75
C LEU A 212 14.96 -6.64 17.35
N GLY A 213 16.13 -6.03 17.58
CA GLY A 213 17.27 -6.72 18.19
C GLY A 213 17.86 -7.82 17.30
N VAL A 214 17.71 -7.73 15.97
CA VAL A 214 18.16 -8.73 14.99
C VAL A 214 19.66 -9.02 15.10
N ARG A 215 20.44 -8.02 15.52
CA ARG A 215 21.91 -8.09 15.62
C ARG A 215 22.44 -8.15 17.05
N SER A 216 21.57 -8.28 18.04
CA SER A 216 21.94 -8.39 19.45
C SER A 216 22.27 -9.83 19.83
N GLU A 217 23.21 -10.48 19.12
CA GLU A 217 23.69 -11.82 19.48
C GLU A 217 24.74 -11.79 20.62
N HIS A 218 25.24 -10.61 21.00
CA HIS A 218 26.37 -10.46 21.93
C HIS A 218 25.98 -10.32 23.41
N ASP A 219 24.71 -10.03 23.72
CA ASP A 219 24.22 -10.07 25.10
C ASP A 219 23.39 -11.33 25.25
N GLY A 220 23.89 -12.33 25.99
CA GLY A 220 23.20 -13.60 26.28
C GLY A 220 21.87 -13.48 27.05
N MET A 221 21.24 -12.30 27.04
CA MET A 221 19.90 -12.03 27.53
C MET A 221 18.98 -11.77 26.34
N LYS A 222 18.28 -12.82 25.90
CA LYS A 222 17.08 -12.65 25.06
C LYS A 222 16.11 -11.74 25.81
N LYS A 223 15.88 -10.52 25.32
CA LYS A 223 14.83 -9.64 25.86
C LYS A 223 13.50 -10.40 25.83
N GLU A 224 12.63 -10.18 26.82
CA GLU A 224 11.31 -10.84 26.92
C GLU A 224 10.45 -10.65 25.66
N ASN A 225 10.71 -9.59 24.87
CA ASN A 225 9.99 -9.25 23.64
C ASN A 225 10.80 -9.51 22.35
N TRP A 226 11.81 -10.38 22.38
CA TRP A 226 12.61 -10.71 21.19
C TRP A 226 11.74 -11.36 20.09
N VAL A 227 12.02 -10.99 18.83
CA VAL A 227 11.33 -11.51 17.65
C VAL A 227 12.34 -12.18 16.73
N ASP A 228 12.03 -13.39 16.24
CA ASP A 228 12.96 -14.19 15.44
C ASP A 228 12.81 -13.89 13.95
N VAL A 229 13.33 -12.75 13.51
CA VAL A 229 13.32 -12.31 12.11
C VAL A 229 14.69 -11.87 11.63
N LEU A 230 14.89 -11.87 10.31
CA LEU A 230 16.10 -11.41 9.64
C LEU A 230 15.82 -10.11 8.87
N ILE A 231 16.79 -9.20 8.88
CA ILE A 231 16.75 -7.93 8.14
C ILE A 231 18.12 -7.74 7.48
N PRO A 232 18.19 -7.43 6.17
CA PRO A 232 19.46 -7.27 5.48
C PRO A 232 20.28 -6.12 6.05
N GLU A 233 21.60 -6.29 6.09
CA GLU A 233 22.52 -5.18 6.35
C GLU A 233 22.37 -4.06 5.32
N VAL A 234 22.50 -2.81 5.78
CA VAL A 234 22.72 -1.68 4.88
C VAL A 234 24.23 -1.41 4.76
N PHE A 235 24.83 -1.74 3.62
CA PHE A 235 26.26 -1.50 3.37
C PHE A 235 26.53 -0.05 2.97
N GLN A 236 25.72 0.48 2.05
CA GLN A 236 25.91 1.83 1.52
C GLN A 236 24.59 2.38 1.00
N SER A 237 24.39 3.69 1.16
CA SER A 237 23.23 4.40 0.62
C SER A 237 23.64 5.74 0.04
N SER A 238 22.94 6.15 -1.02
CA SER A 238 22.89 7.49 -1.57
C SER A 238 21.42 7.86 -1.84
N GLU A 239 21.18 9.01 -2.46
CA GLU A 239 19.81 9.39 -2.86
C GLU A 239 19.20 8.36 -3.83
N LYS A 240 20.00 7.81 -4.75
CA LYS A 240 19.52 6.97 -5.87
C LYS A 240 20.04 5.53 -5.88
N VAL A 241 20.96 5.18 -4.98
CA VAL A 241 21.53 3.83 -4.88
C VAL A 241 21.46 3.34 -3.44
N LEU A 242 20.99 2.11 -3.25
CA LEU A 242 20.97 1.42 -1.97
C LEU A 242 21.58 0.03 -2.12
N ILE A 243 22.64 -0.23 -1.36
CA ILE A 243 23.33 -1.51 -1.32
C ILE A 243 22.97 -2.20 0.00
N LEU A 244 22.28 -3.34 -0.12
CA LEU A 244 21.87 -4.17 1.00
C LEU A 244 22.52 -5.54 0.91
N GLU A 245 22.61 -6.24 2.04
CA GLU A 245 22.93 -7.67 2.07
C GLU A 245 22.01 -8.48 1.16
N TYR A 246 22.58 -9.41 0.40
CA TYR A 246 21.79 -10.35 -0.38
C TYR A 246 21.25 -11.45 0.53
N MET A 247 19.92 -11.51 0.64
CA MET A 247 19.23 -12.54 1.41
C MET A 247 18.79 -13.68 0.48
N ASP A 248 19.39 -14.86 0.61
CA ASP A 248 18.96 -16.05 -0.12
C ASP A 248 17.76 -16.71 0.57
N GLY A 249 16.55 -16.39 0.09
CA GLY A 249 15.30 -16.86 0.67
C GLY A 249 14.23 -17.23 -0.34
N ILE A 250 13.23 -17.96 0.14
CA ILE A 250 12.06 -18.42 -0.61
C ILE A 250 10.98 -17.33 -0.54
N ARG A 251 10.33 -17.01 -1.67
CA ARG A 251 9.23 -16.03 -1.67
C ARG A 251 8.00 -16.58 -0.96
N LEU A 252 7.24 -15.74 -0.26
CA LEU A 252 6.01 -16.17 0.42
C LEU A 252 4.93 -16.73 -0.52
N ASN A 253 4.95 -16.36 -1.80
CA ASN A 253 3.98 -16.87 -2.78
C ASN A 253 4.41 -18.16 -3.47
N ASP A 254 5.62 -18.67 -3.19
CA ASP A 254 6.15 -19.91 -3.74
C ASP A 254 5.84 -21.08 -2.80
N MET A 255 4.58 -21.53 -2.85
CA MET A 255 4.07 -22.56 -1.94
C MET A 255 4.76 -23.91 -2.11
N ASP A 256 5.14 -24.26 -3.35
CA ASP A 256 5.81 -25.51 -3.68
C ASP A 256 7.20 -25.56 -3.03
N SER A 257 7.97 -24.48 -3.14
CA SER A 257 9.28 -24.39 -2.47
C SER A 257 9.14 -24.40 -0.95
N LEU A 258 8.14 -23.71 -0.38
CA LEU A 258 7.94 -23.71 1.07
C LEU A 258 7.61 -25.10 1.62
N GLU A 259 6.81 -25.90 0.90
CA GLU A 259 6.54 -27.29 1.24
C GLU A 259 7.76 -28.19 1.09
N ALA A 260 8.53 -28.02 0.00
CA ALA A 260 9.75 -28.79 -0.23
C ALA A 260 10.80 -28.57 0.87
N TYR A 261 10.89 -27.35 1.41
CA TYR A 261 11.77 -27.02 2.53
C TYR A 261 11.16 -27.35 3.91
N GLY A 262 9.92 -27.84 3.98
CA GLY A 262 9.26 -28.20 5.23
C GLY A 262 8.97 -27.01 6.14
N VAL A 263 8.71 -25.83 5.57
CA VAL A 263 8.45 -24.60 6.33
C VAL A 263 7.11 -24.71 7.08
N ASP A 264 7.16 -24.48 8.39
CA ASP A 264 5.95 -24.31 9.20
C ASP A 264 5.30 -22.95 8.91
N LYS A 265 4.26 -22.99 8.07
CA LYS A 265 3.52 -21.82 7.61
C LYS A 265 2.86 -21.07 8.77
N GLN A 266 2.37 -21.77 9.79
CA GLN A 266 1.72 -21.14 10.94
C GLN A 266 2.74 -20.38 11.77
N LYS A 267 3.86 -21.03 12.13
CA LYS A 267 4.93 -20.39 12.88
C LYS A 267 5.50 -19.18 12.15
N LEU A 268 5.65 -19.26 10.83
CA LEU A 268 6.11 -18.13 10.00
C LEU A 268 5.18 -16.92 10.11
N VAL A 269 3.86 -17.13 10.01
CA VAL A 269 2.85 -16.08 10.15
C VAL A 269 2.86 -15.48 11.56
N GLU A 270 3.01 -16.31 12.59
CA GLU A 270 3.12 -15.88 13.98
C GLU A 270 4.33 -14.96 14.20
N GLU A 271 5.51 -15.31 13.65
CA GLU A 271 6.71 -14.49 13.78
C GLU A 271 6.62 -13.18 12.99
N ILE A 272 6.05 -13.19 11.78
CA ILE A 272 5.78 -11.96 11.02
C ILE A 272 4.82 -11.06 11.82
N THR A 273 3.75 -11.63 12.37
CA THR A 273 2.77 -10.91 13.17
C THR A 273 3.42 -10.30 14.41
N ARG A 274 4.23 -11.09 15.13
CA ARG A 274 4.99 -10.63 16.30
C ARG A 274 5.94 -9.48 15.95
N ALA A 275 6.61 -9.53 14.80
CA ALA A 275 7.48 -8.45 14.32
C ALA A 275 6.73 -7.14 14.08
N TYR A 276 5.54 -7.20 13.46
CA TYR A 276 4.70 -6.02 13.24
C TYR A 276 4.07 -5.51 14.53
N ALA A 277 3.61 -6.41 15.41
CA ALA A 277 3.10 -6.05 16.73
C ALA A 277 4.18 -5.34 17.58
N HIS A 278 5.42 -5.82 17.56
CA HIS A 278 6.54 -5.16 18.24
C HIS A 278 6.77 -3.75 17.68
N GLN A 279 6.89 -3.63 16.36
CA GLN A 279 7.05 -2.34 15.68
C GLN A 279 5.94 -1.33 16.05
N ILE A 280 4.70 -1.77 16.12
CA ILE A 280 3.54 -0.90 16.41
C ILE A 280 3.45 -0.57 17.90
N TYR A 281 3.37 -1.59 18.77
CA TYR A 281 3.01 -1.41 20.18
C TYR A 281 4.22 -1.16 21.08
N VAL A 282 5.38 -1.71 20.75
CA VAL A 282 6.61 -1.49 21.52
C VAL A 282 7.31 -0.25 21.00
N ASP A 283 7.68 -0.24 19.72
CA ASP A 283 8.52 0.83 19.16
C ASP A 283 7.70 2.08 18.81
N GLY A 284 6.49 1.91 18.31
CA GLY A 284 5.73 3.00 17.68
C GLY A 284 6.34 3.46 16.38
N PHE A 285 7.08 2.56 15.72
CA PHE A 285 7.73 2.78 14.44
C PHE A 285 7.57 1.52 13.61
N PHE A 286 6.72 1.59 12.59
CA PHE A 286 6.28 0.39 11.87
C PHE A 286 6.29 0.55 10.36
N ASN A 287 6.49 -0.56 9.68
CA ASN A 287 6.36 -0.66 8.24
C ASN A 287 4.89 -0.55 7.79
N GLY A 288 4.62 0.36 6.85
CA GLY A 288 3.32 0.66 6.29
C GLY A 288 2.93 -0.16 5.06
N ASP A 289 3.81 -1.04 4.56
CA ASP A 289 3.58 -1.83 3.34
C ASP A 289 3.98 -3.31 3.47
N PRO A 290 3.19 -4.13 4.19
CA PRO A 290 3.40 -5.56 4.34
C PRO A 290 2.98 -6.35 3.08
N HIS A 291 3.44 -5.95 1.90
CA HIS A 291 3.17 -6.67 0.65
C HIS A 291 3.92 -8.01 0.63
N PRO A 292 3.34 -9.13 0.12
CA PRO A 292 4.01 -10.43 0.06
C PRO A 292 5.41 -10.41 -0.56
N GLY A 293 5.65 -9.52 -1.53
CA GLY A 293 6.95 -9.34 -2.18
C GLY A 293 8.05 -8.77 -1.28
N ASN A 294 7.70 -8.20 -0.12
CA ASN A 294 8.63 -7.61 0.85
C ASN A 294 9.11 -8.63 1.91
N PHE A 295 8.71 -9.89 1.75
CA PHE A 295 9.06 -10.98 2.65
C PHE A 295 9.74 -12.12 1.89
N LEU A 296 10.78 -12.69 2.51
CA LEU A 296 11.33 -13.98 2.14
C LEU A 296 11.34 -14.91 3.37
N VAL A 297 11.59 -16.19 3.13
CA VAL A 297 11.80 -17.19 4.18
C VAL A 297 13.21 -17.75 4.04
N SER A 298 13.98 -17.79 5.13
CA SER A 298 15.33 -18.36 5.09
C SER A 298 15.28 -19.84 4.73
N LYS A 299 16.19 -20.27 3.85
CA LYS A 299 16.31 -21.68 3.46
C LYS A 299 16.86 -22.58 4.56
N GLU A 300 17.58 -21.99 5.52
CA GLU A 300 18.13 -22.72 6.66
C GLU A 300 17.14 -22.79 7.82
N PRO A 301 17.02 -23.94 8.51
CA PRO A 301 16.28 -24.06 9.77
C PRO A 301 16.82 -23.05 10.81
N PRO A 302 15.95 -22.38 11.60
CA PRO A 302 14.53 -22.67 11.79
C PRO A 302 13.55 -22.01 10.79
N HIS A 303 14.00 -21.64 9.57
CA HIS A 303 13.19 -20.98 8.52
C HIS A 303 12.56 -19.66 8.99
N ARG A 304 13.43 -18.67 9.20
CA ARG A 304 13.07 -17.36 9.74
C ARG A 304 12.46 -16.46 8.65
N PRO A 305 11.46 -15.62 8.98
CA PRO A 305 11.03 -14.55 8.10
C PRO A 305 12.16 -13.55 7.87
N ILE A 306 12.31 -13.10 6.63
CA ILE A 306 13.23 -12.05 6.20
C ILE A 306 12.40 -10.86 5.75
N LEU A 307 12.62 -9.69 6.35
CA LEU A 307 11.91 -8.43 6.02
C LEU A 307 12.83 -7.56 5.16
N LEU A 308 12.40 -7.18 3.95
CA LEU A 308 13.28 -6.55 2.96
C LEU A 308 13.08 -5.03 2.78
N ASP A 309 11.84 -4.56 2.72
CA ASP A 309 11.52 -3.19 2.30
C ASP A 309 11.00 -2.35 3.48
N PHE A 310 11.72 -1.26 3.78
CA PHE A 310 11.34 -0.26 4.79
C PHE A 310 11.23 1.16 4.18
N GLY A 311 10.91 1.24 2.88
CA GLY A 311 10.71 2.50 2.16
C GLY A 311 9.50 3.29 2.66
N LEU A 312 8.49 2.59 3.21
CA LEU A 312 7.32 3.21 3.82
C LEU A 312 7.23 2.84 5.31
N THR A 313 7.82 3.64 6.19
CA THR A 313 7.63 3.51 7.64
C THR A 313 6.94 4.72 8.24
N LYS A 314 6.18 4.52 9.31
CA LYS A 314 5.50 5.59 10.05
C LYS A 314 5.81 5.51 11.53
N SER A 315 5.85 6.69 12.17
CA SER A 315 6.01 6.84 13.61
C SER A 315 4.66 7.22 14.22
N ILE A 316 4.30 6.61 15.34
CA ILE A 316 3.11 6.96 16.13
C ILE A 316 3.51 7.37 17.54
N SER A 317 2.77 8.33 18.10
CA SER A 317 3.00 8.79 19.47
C SER A 317 2.64 7.70 20.49
N SER A 318 3.19 7.82 21.69
CA SER A 318 2.82 6.92 22.80
C SER A 318 1.33 6.94 23.12
N SER A 319 0.67 8.10 22.98
CA SER A 319 -0.79 8.21 23.14
C SER A 319 -1.54 7.41 22.08
N MET A 320 -1.09 7.46 20.83
CA MET A 320 -1.68 6.68 19.73
C MET A 320 -1.45 5.17 19.94
N LYS A 321 -0.25 4.77 20.38
CA LYS A 321 0.02 3.36 20.74
C LYS A 321 -0.94 2.82 21.79
N GLN A 322 -1.17 3.60 22.85
CA GLN A 322 -2.10 3.22 23.93
C GLN A 322 -3.54 3.18 23.43
N ALA A 323 -3.96 4.14 22.61
CA ALA A 323 -5.30 4.17 22.03
C ALA A 323 -5.53 2.95 21.12
N LEU A 324 -4.56 2.59 20.29
CA LEU A 324 -4.60 1.36 19.49
C LEU A 324 -4.67 0.11 20.37
N ALA A 325 -3.84 -0.01 21.41
CA ALA A 325 -3.88 -1.17 22.30
C ALA A 325 -5.25 -1.32 22.99
N LYS A 326 -5.83 -0.21 23.48
CA LYS A 326 -7.18 -0.18 24.05
C LYS A 326 -8.24 -0.59 23.04
N MET A 327 -8.13 -0.16 21.78
CA MET A 327 -9.04 -0.54 20.70
C MET A 327 -9.06 -2.05 20.48
N PHE A 328 -7.88 -2.68 20.41
CA PHE A 328 -7.77 -4.13 20.25
C PHE A 328 -8.34 -4.88 21.45
N LEU A 329 -7.99 -4.47 22.66
CA LEU A 329 -8.50 -5.09 23.88
C LEU A 329 -10.04 -4.98 23.97
N ALA A 330 -10.57 -3.77 23.78
CA ALA A 330 -12.01 -3.53 23.80
C ALA A 330 -12.73 -4.33 22.71
N CYS A 331 -12.12 -4.49 21.53
CA CYS A 331 -12.69 -5.34 20.49
C CYS A 331 -12.68 -6.83 20.89
N ALA A 332 -11.58 -7.33 21.43
CA ALA A 332 -11.44 -8.72 21.85
C ALA A 332 -12.42 -9.09 22.98
N GLU A 333 -12.70 -8.14 23.86
CA GLU A 333 -13.66 -8.28 24.96
C GLU A 333 -15.12 -7.98 24.56
N GLY A 334 -15.35 -7.49 23.34
CA GLY A 334 -16.68 -7.03 22.89
C GLY A 334 -17.16 -5.75 23.60
N ASP A 335 -16.26 -4.99 24.21
CA ASP A 335 -16.54 -3.71 24.86
C ASP A 335 -16.71 -2.58 23.82
N HIS A 336 -17.95 -2.40 23.39
CA HIS A 336 -18.31 -1.34 22.45
C HIS A 336 -18.08 0.08 22.99
N VAL A 337 -18.13 0.28 24.32
CA VAL A 337 -17.92 1.59 24.93
C VAL A 337 -16.43 1.92 24.96
N GLY A 338 -15.59 0.96 25.37
CA GLY A 338 -14.14 1.05 25.28
C GLY A 338 -13.66 1.26 23.85
N LEU A 339 -14.28 0.59 22.87
CA LEU A 339 -13.97 0.76 21.45
C LEU A 339 -14.24 2.20 20.97
N LEU A 340 -15.41 2.75 21.30
CA LEU A 340 -15.76 4.13 20.96
C LEU A 340 -14.83 5.15 21.62
N ALA A 341 -14.49 4.94 22.90
CA ALA A 341 -13.55 5.79 23.61
C ALA A 341 -12.16 5.77 22.95
N SER A 342 -11.69 4.58 22.54
CA SER A 342 -10.41 4.43 21.84
C SER A 342 -10.39 5.19 20.52
N PHE A 343 -11.47 5.13 19.71
CA PHE A 343 -11.55 5.91 18.47
C PHE A 343 -11.45 7.41 18.74
N ASN A 344 -12.15 7.91 19.76
CA ASN A 344 -12.03 9.33 20.13
C ASN A 344 -10.60 9.69 20.57
N GLU A 345 -9.90 8.84 21.32
CA GLU A 345 -8.50 9.03 21.70
C GLU A 345 -7.54 9.04 20.50
N MET A 346 -7.83 8.26 19.45
CA MET A 346 -7.08 8.32 18.19
C MET A 346 -7.37 9.59 17.37
N GLY A 347 -8.38 10.38 17.75
CA GLY A 347 -8.82 11.55 17.00
C GLY A 347 -9.88 11.24 15.92
N LEU A 348 -10.44 10.02 15.91
CA LEU A 348 -11.63 9.69 15.13
C LEU A 348 -12.85 10.32 15.81
N LYS A 349 -13.26 11.48 15.29
CA LYS A 349 -14.54 12.09 15.65
C LYS A 349 -15.65 11.38 14.88
N LEU A 350 -16.15 10.31 15.47
CA LEU A 350 -17.41 9.71 15.06
C LEU A 350 -18.53 10.60 15.58
N ARG A 351 -19.54 10.91 14.76
CA ARG A 351 -20.76 11.54 15.30
C ARG A 351 -21.43 10.50 16.22
N VAL A 352 -21.42 10.80 17.52
CA VAL A 352 -21.81 9.90 18.62
C VAL A 352 -23.33 9.67 18.67
N ASP A 353 -24.09 10.25 17.74
CA ASP A 353 -25.55 10.13 17.65
C ASP A 353 -26.04 8.82 17.01
N MET A 354 -25.15 7.91 16.58
CA MET A 354 -25.52 6.65 15.91
C MET A 354 -24.64 5.43 16.27
N PRO A 355 -25.01 4.63 17.31
CA PRO A 355 -24.25 3.45 17.74
C PRO A 355 -24.10 2.34 16.67
N GLU A 356 -25.01 2.25 15.70
CA GLU A 356 -24.91 1.29 14.59
C GLU A 356 -23.75 1.58 13.63
N GLN A 357 -23.28 2.84 13.54
CA GLN A 357 -22.18 3.20 12.66
C GLN A 357 -20.81 2.85 13.26
N ALA A 358 -20.69 2.94 14.59
CA ALA A 358 -19.55 2.43 15.34
C ALA A 358 -19.40 0.92 15.16
N MET A 359 -20.52 0.18 15.17
CA MET A 359 -20.54 -1.25 14.84
C MET A 359 -20.13 -1.52 13.39
N ASN A 360 -20.57 -0.73 12.41
CA ASN A 360 -20.12 -0.92 11.02
C ASN A 360 -18.62 -0.66 10.83
N ILE A 361 -18.05 0.30 11.57
CA ILE A 361 -16.60 0.55 11.57
C ILE A 361 -15.88 -0.63 12.22
N ALA A 362 -16.35 -1.11 13.39
CA ALA A 362 -15.82 -2.31 14.04
C ALA A 362 -15.85 -3.54 13.10
N THR A 363 -16.95 -3.74 12.36
CA THR A 363 -17.09 -4.82 11.36
C THR A 363 -16.17 -4.64 10.15
N VAL A 364 -15.80 -3.40 9.78
CA VAL A 364 -14.82 -3.14 8.71
C VAL A 364 -13.40 -3.43 9.19
N PHE A 365 -13.07 -3.09 10.43
CA PHE A 365 -11.77 -3.40 11.04
C PHE A 365 -11.59 -4.89 11.31
N PHE A 366 -12.65 -5.61 11.67
CA PHE A 366 -12.59 -7.00 12.12
C PHE A 366 -13.66 -7.88 11.47
N ARG A 367 -13.81 -7.84 10.13
CA ARG A 367 -14.49 -8.96 9.44
C ARG A 367 -13.87 -10.25 9.98
N THR A 368 -14.60 -11.32 10.25
CA THR A 368 -13.97 -12.65 10.35
C THR A 368 -13.51 -13.06 8.96
N SER A 369 -12.42 -13.81 8.82
CA SER A 369 -11.92 -14.35 7.54
C SER A 369 -12.86 -15.46 7.07
N THR A 370 -14.09 -15.05 6.74
CA THR A 370 -15.07 -15.94 6.14
C THR A 370 -14.68 -16.18 4.68
N SER A 371 -14.95 -17.40 4.22
CA SER A 371 -14.62 -17.90 2.88
C SER A 371 -15.11 -16.95 1.76
N ALA A 372 -14.49 -17.00 0.57
CA ALA A 372 -14.87 -16.14 -0.56
C ALA A 372 -16.37 -16.20 -0.94
N SER A 373 -17.03 -17.34 -0.66
CA SER A 373 -18.48 -17.54 -0.79
C SER A 373 -19.29 -16.77 0.26
N GLU A 374 -18.89 -16.82 1.53
CA GLU A 374 -19.53 -16.10 2.63
C GLU A 374 -19.23 -14.60 2.58
N ALA A 375 -18.09 -14.18 2.04
CA ALA A 375 -17.78 -12.77 1.81
C ALA A 375 -18.80 -12.12 0.86
N LEU A 376 -19.29 -12.86 -0.15
CA LEU A 376 -20.30 -12.37 -1.09
C LEU A 376 -21.70 -12.27 -0.45
N GLU A 377 -22.05 -13.23 0.41
CA GLU A 377 -23.29 -13.19 1.21
C GLU A 377 -23.25 -12.11 2.29
N ASN A 378 -22.10 -11.93 2.96
CA ASN A 378 -21.87 -10.85 3.92
C ASN A 378 -21.90 -9.47 3.24
N ILE A 379 -21.38 -9.33 2.01
CA ILE A 379 -21.48 -8.09 1.24
C ILE A 379 -22.94 -7.80 0.85
N LYS A 380 -23.71 -8.82 0.45
CA LYS A 380 -25.14 -8.68 0.15
C LYS A 380 -25.93 -8.31 1.40
N SER A 381 -25.76 -9.03 2.50
CA SER A 381 -26.45 -8.77 3.77
C SER A 381 -26.08 -7.39 4.31
N LEU A 382 -24.81 -6.98 4.27
CA LEU A 382 -24.36 -5.64 4.63
C LEU A 382 -24.90 -4.57 3.69
N SER A 383 -25.07 -4.85 2.40
CA SER A 383 -25.68 -3.91 1.45
C SER A 383 -27.16 -3.70 1.73
N GLU A 384 -27.90 -4.77 2.04
CA GLU A 384 -29.31 -4.74 2.43
C GLU A 384 -29.51 -4.06 3.79
N GLN A 385 -28.57 -4.30 4.73
CA GLN A 385 -28.56 -3.70 6.06
C GLN A 385 -28.15 -2.23 6.00
N ARG A 386 -27.21 -1.84 5.13
CA ARG A 386 -26.96 -0.44 4.78
C ARG A 386 -28.20 0.22 4.20
N GLU A 387 -28.92 -0.44 3.29
CA GLU A 387 -30.13 0.13 2.69
C GLU A 387 -31.25 0.32 3.72
N LYS A 388 -31.41 -0.63 4.66
CA LYS A 388 -32.34 -0.52 5.80
C LYS A 388 -31.92 0.57 6.78
N ASN A 389 -30.66 0.62 7.19
CA ASN A 389 -30.17 1.62 8.14
C ASN A 389 -30.22 3.03 7.53
N MET A 390 -29.95 3.18 6.23
CA MET A 390 -30.09 4.45 5.50
C MET A 390 -31.55 4.91 5.40
N LYS A 391 -32.51 3.99 5.27
CA LYS A 391 -33.96 4.31 5.33
C LYS A 391 -34.39 4.69 6.74
N ALA A 392 -33.90 4.00 7.77
CA ALA A 392 -34.18 4.33 9.17
C ALA A 392 -33.59 5.71 9.56
N LEU A 393 -32.42 6.06 9.02
CA LEU A 393 -31.81 7.39 9.14
C LEU A 393 -32.64 8.49 8.46
N GLN A 394 -33.18 8.21 7.26
CA GLN A 394 -34.10 9.11 6.55
C GLN A 394 -35.32 9.44 7.40
N GLU A 395 -35.87 8.45 8.10
CA GLU A 395 -37.05 8.62 8.95
C GLU A 395 -36.73 9.34 10.27
N LYS A 396 -35.60 9.01 10.93
CA LYS A 396 -35.22 9.63 12.21
C LYS A 396 -34.76 11.08 12.10
N MET A 397 -34.05 11.46 11.03
CA MET A 397 -33.42 12.79 10.93
C MET A 397 -34.24 13.82 10.15
N LYS A 398 -35.37 13.45 9.52
CA LYS A 398 -36.18 14.33 8.64
C LYS A 398 -35.34 15.09 7.58
N MET A 399 -34.18 14.57 7.20
CA MET A 399 -33.26 15.20 6.26
C MET A 399 -33.67 14.93 4.81
N ASN A 400 -33.48 15.90 3.92
CA ASN A 400 -33.78 15.74 2.51
C ASN A 400 -32.73 14.87 1.81
N LYS A 401 -33.12 14.15 0.75
CA LYS A 401 -32.26 13.24 -0.04
C LYS A 401 -30.90 13.83 -0.47
N LYS A 402 -30.81 15.15 -0.64
CA LYS A 402 -29.58 15.89 -1.02
C LYS A 402 -28.60 16.08 0.14
N GLU A 403 -29.08 16.22 1.37
CA GLU A 403 -28.26 16.45 2.56
C GLU A 403 -27.57 15.15 3.01
N ILE A 404 -28.25 14.01 2.84
CA ILE A 404 -27.70 12.68 3.11
C ILE A 404 -26.65 12.27 2.06
N GLN A 405 -26.80 12.71 0.81
CA GLN A 405 -25.82 12.44 -0.24
C GLN A 405 -24.49 13.18 -0.02
N HIS A 406 -24.49 14.21 0.83
CA HIS A 406 -23.32 14.97 1.29
C HIS A 406 -22.90 14.59 2.72
N PHE A 407 -23.50 13.56 3.31
CA PHE A 407 -23.21 13.15 4.68
C PHE A 407 -21.97 12.24 4.71
N ASN A 408 -20.85 12.80 5.12
CA ASN A 408 -19.67 12.01 5.49
C ASN A 408 -19.77 11.65 6.99
N PRO A 409 -19.94 10.37 7.36
CA PRO A 409 -20.09 9.95 8.77
C PRO A 409 -18.81 10.08 9.60
N ILE A 410 -17.69 10.44 8.96
CA ILE A 410 -16.39 10.60 9.57
C ILE A 410 -15.94 12.04 9.31
N ASP A 411 -15.87 12.86 10.36
CA ASP A 411 -15.50 14.28 10.23
C ASP A 411 -14.00 14.45 9.92
N ALA A 412 -13.13 13.52 10.37
CA ALA A 412 -11.72 13.39 9.97
C ALA A 412 -11.16 12.02 10.40
N PHE A 413 -10.45 11.31 9.50
CA PHE A 413 -9.63 10.14 9.85
C PHE A 413 -8.19 10.64 10.09
N PRO A 414 -7.55 10.35 11.23
CA PRO A 414 -6.13 10.62 11.40
C PRO A 414 -5.34 9.88 10.32
N GLY A 415 -4.44 10.56 9.60
CA GLY A 415 -3.66 9.94 8.52
C GLY A 415 -2.92 8.67 8.96
N ASP A 416 -2.45 8.64 10.20
CA ASP A 416 -1.74 7.49 10.78
C ASP A 416 -2.66 6.28 11.05
N ALA A 417 -3.94 6.51 11.37
CA ALA A 417 -4.93 5.44 11.58
C ALA A 417 -5.36 4.77 10.26
N VAL A 418 -5.31 5.49 9.13
CA VAL A 418 -5.56 4.92 7.80
C VAL A 418 -4.46 3.92 7.43
N ILE A 419 -3.20 4.25 7.73
CA ILE A 419 -2.06 3.38 7.43
C ILE A 419 -2.07 2.16 8.34
N PHE A 420 -2.40 2.33 9.62
CA PHE A 420 -2.62 1.21 10.53
C PHE A 420 -3.67 0.23 9.99
N THR A 421 -4.86 0.74 9.61
CA THR A 421 -5.93 -0.06 8.99
C THR A 421 -5.46 -0.78 7.72
N ARG A 422 -4.64 -0.10 6.89
CA ARG A 422 -4.06 -0.70 5.68
C ARG A 422 -3.12 -1.85 6.01
N VAL A 423 -2.21 -1.67 6.97
CA VAL A 423 -1.26 -2.70 7.40
C VAL A 423 -1.99 -3.94 7.91
N VAL A 424 -2.97 -3.76 8.81
CA VAL A 424 -3.78 -4.87 9.33
C VAL A 424 -4.51 -5.62 8.21
N ASN A 425 -5.15 -4.89 7.29
CA ASN A 425 -5.86 -5.52 6.17
C ASN A 425 -4.94 -6.25 5.19
N LEU A 426 -3.75 -5.71 4.91
CA LEU A 426 -2.77 -6.34 4.03
C LEU A 426 -2.16 -7.59 4.67
N LEU A 427 -1.76 -7.53 5.94
CA LEU A 427 -1.30 -8.70 6.70
C LEU A 427 -2.37 -9.80 6.71
N ARG A 428 -3.62 -9.41 6.96
CA ARG A 428 -4.72 -10.36 6.95
C ARG A 428 -4.98 -10.98 5.57
N GLY A 429 -4.95 -10.18 4.50
CA GLY A 429 -5.07 -10.69 3.13
C GLY A 429 -3.95 -11.66 2.79
N LEU A 430 -2.71 -11.34 3.20
CA LEU A 430 -1.54 -12.20 3.06
C LEU A 430 -1.76 -13.53 3.79
N PHE A 431 -2.14 -13.50 5.07
CA PHE A 431 -2.30 -14.70 5.89
C PHE A 431 -3.50 -15.55 5.47
N GLY A 432 -4.61 -14.94 5.06
CA GLY A 432 -5.77 -15.68 4.56
C GLY A 432 -5.45 -16.48 3.29
N LEU A 433 -4.64 -15.91 2.39
CA LEU A 433 -4.14 -16.61 1.20
C LEU A 433 -3.13 -17.71 1.56
N PHE A 434 -2.24 -17.42 2.53
CA PHE A 434 -1.13 -18.29 2.90
C PHE A 434 -1.54 -19.51 3.75
N LEU A 435 -2.54 -19.35 4.62
CA LEU A 435 -3.05 -20.39 5.52
C LEU A 435 -4.30 -21.11 4.98
N GLY A 436 -4.73 -20.81 3.76
CA GLY A 436 -5.89 -21.47 3.16
C GLY A 436 -7.23 -21.17 3.84
N GLY A 437 -7.38 -19.95 4.39
CA GLY A 437 -8.64 -19.51 5.02
C GLY A 437 -8.83 -19.90 6.49
N LEU A 438 -7.77 -20.29 7.20
CA LEU A 438 -7.81 -20.42 8.67
C LEU A 438 -8.00 -19.04 9.33
N ASP A 439 -8.89 -18.99 10.32
CA ASP A 439 -9.20 -17.77 11.07
C ASP A 439 -7.99 -17.30 11.89
N PHE A 440 -7.51 -16.10 11.59
CA PHE A 440 -6.42 -15.46 12.33
C PHE A 440 -6.92 -14.12 12.88
N ILE A 441 -6.81 -13.94 14.19
CA ILE A 441 -7.05 -12.66 14.85
C ILE A 441 -5.67 -12.03 15.04
N LEU A 442 -5.44 -10.91 14.36
CA LEU A 442 -4.25 -10.06 14.50
C LEU A 442 -4.21 -9.39 15.87
#